data_AF-A0A532TFJ7-F1
#
_entry.id   AF-A0A532TFJ7-F1
#
_cell.length_a   1.000
_cell.length_b   1.000
_cell.length_c   1.000
_cell.angle_alpha   90.00
_cell.angle_beta   90.00
_cell.angle_gamma   90.00
#
_symmetry.space_group_name_H-M   'P 1'
#
loop_
_entity.id
_entity.type
_entity.pdbx_description
1 polymer ?
#
loop_
_entity_poly.entity_id
_entity_poly.type
_entity_poly.pdbx_seq_one_letter_code
_entity_poly.pdbx_strand_id
1 'polypeptide(L)'
;MREIINLHNINGIKSINQIRTMVKQIKSGKDILSPRGLPHIKLVKTKQSEWILFDGHHSLLSYMIAGRTYLHEVPHFVIENESGYVNDKEILIFFGIHSKILNDSDWRKYLINWQAPKEGQLCEREQKNMGELFNSISVFYNRNKNYNVVDV
;
A
#
# COMPACT_ATOMS: atom_id res chain seq x y z
N MET A 1 4.16 10.42 -4.10
CA MET A 1 3.62 9.16 -3.53
C MET A 1 2.74 9.35 -2.29
N ARG A 2 2.92 10.40 -1.49
CA ARG A 2 2.17 10.61 -0.24
C ARG A 2 0.64 10.67 -0.43
N GLU A 3 0.17 11.28 -1.51
CA GLU A 3 -1.26 11.42 -1.84
C GLU A 3 -1.91 10.16 -2.42
N ILE A 4 -1.16 9.08 -2.65
CA ILE A 4 -1.73 7.83 -3.17
C ILE A 4 -2.70 7.27 -2.11
N ILE A 5 -3.96 7.09 -2.50
CA ILE A 5 -5.00 6.49 -1.67
C ILE A 5 -4.57 5.07 -1.35
N ASN A 6 -4.46 4.71 -0.07
CA ASN A 6 -4.08 3.36 0.32
C ASN A 6 -5.34 2.50 0.53
N LEU A 7 -5.18 1.18 0.42
CA LEU A 7 -6.18 0.20 0.82
C LEU A 7 -5.82 -0.62 2.08
N HIS A 8 -4.97 -0.08 2.98
CA HIS A 8 -4.58 -0.75 4.22
C HIS A 8 -4.36 0.22 5.38
N ASN A 9 -4.93 -0.11 6.54
CA ASN A 9 -4.49 0.44 7.81
C ASN A 9 -3.18 -0.21 8.24
N ILE A 10 -2.52 0.38 9.24
CA ILE A 10 -1.26 -0.12 9.78
C ILE A 10 -1.35 -1.58 10.27
N ASN A 11 -2.49 -2.00 10.83
CA ASN A 11 -2.72 -3.38 11.24
C ASN A 11 -2.75 -4.37 10.04
N GLY A 12 -2.99 -3.87 8.82
CA GLY A 12 -2.88 -4.62 7.58
C GLY A 12 -1.44 -4.89 7.13
N ILE A 13 -0.45 -4.19 7.71
CA ILE A 13 0.96 -4.34 7.36
C ILE A 13 1.60 -5.50 8.14
N LYS A 14 1.72 -6.65 7.46
CA LYS A 14 2.11 -7.94 8.05
C LYS A 14 3.51 -8.03 8.65
N SER A 15 4.51 -7.36 8.07
CA SER A 15 5.91 -7.64 8.39
C SER A 15 6.83 -6.44 8.22
N ILE A 16 7.26 -5.87 9.34
CA ILE A 16 8.30 -4.84 9.37
C ILE A 16 9.66 -5.40 8.93
N ASN A 17 9.94 -6.67 9.23
CA ASN A 17 11.19 -7.31 8.82
C ASN A 17 11.29 -7.42 7.30
N GLN A 18 10.19 -7.75 6.63
CA GLN A 18 10.14 -7.76 5.17
C GLN A 18 10.44 -6.36 4.60
N ILE A 19 9.83 -5.31 5.16
CA ILE A 19 10.07 -3.91 4.77
C ILE A 19 11.54 -3.55 4.95
N ARG A 20 12.19 -3.93 6.07
CA ARG A 20 13.63 -3.68 6.29
C ARG A 20 14.50 -4.36 5.24
N THR A 21 14.22 -5.63 4.94
CA THR A 21 14.97 -6.37 3.92
C THR A 21 14.86 -5.69 2.56
N MET A 22 13.66 -5.27 2.18
CA MET A 22 13.45 -4.49 0.94
C MET A 22 14.18 -3.14 0.97
N VAL A 23 14.13 -2.40 2.09
CA VAL A 23 14.86 -1.12 2.23
C VAL A 23 16.36 -1.31 2.03
N LYS A 24 16.96 -2.37 2.60
CA LYS A 24 18.39 -2.68 2.39
C LYS A 24 18.71 -2.95 0.92
N GLN A 25 17.84 -3.66 0.21
CA GLN A 25 18.00 -3.90 -1.23
C GLN A 25 17.94 -2.59 -2.03
N ILE A 26 16.93 -1.74 -1.76
CA ILE A 26 16.78 -0.44 -2.43
C ILE A 26 18.00 0.46 -2.19
N LYS A 27 18.49 0.52 -0.95
CA LYS A 27 19.69 1.32 -0.62
C LYS A 27 20.99 0.80 -1.23
N SER A 28 21.04 -0.48 -1.61
CA SER A 28 22.16 -1.06 -2.38
C SER A 28 21.99 -0.93 -3.89
N GLY A 29 20.99 -0.16 -4.35
CA GLY A 29 20.76 0.14 -5.76
C GLY A 29 19.89 -0.89 -6.49
N LYS A 30 19.22 -1.79 -5.77
CA LYS A 30 18.34 -2.81 -6.37
C LYS A 30 16.87 -2.44 -6.26
N ASP A 31 16.10 -2.68 -7.31
CA ASP A 31 14.65 -2.60 -7.25
C ASP A 31 14.02 -3.84 -6.63
N ILE A 32 12.83 -3.67 -6.04
CA ILE A 32 12.00 -4.76 -5.54
C ILE A 32 11.05 -5.22 -6.64
N LEU A 33 11.43 -6.32 -7.28
CA LEU A 33 10.70 -6.93 -8.39
C LEU A 33 10.30 -8.38 -8.05
N SER A 34 9.34 -8.92 -8.79
CA SER A 34 8.99 -10.34 -8.73
C SER A 34 10.11 -11.20 -9.33
N PRO A 35 10.10 -12.53 -9.13
CA PRO A 35 11.10 -13.42 -9.74
C PRO A 35 11.20 -13.31 -11.27
N ARG A 36 10.14 -12.81 -11.93
CA ARG A 36 10.09 -12.58 -13.38
C ARG A 36 10.48 -11.14 -13.77
N GLY A 37 10.98 -10.34 -12.84
CA GLY A 37 11.37 -8.94 -13.08
C GLY A 37 10.20 -7.95 -13.12
N LEU A 38 8.98 -8.37 -12.81
CA LEU A 38 7.82 -7.46 -12.83
C LEU A 38 7.67 -6.68 -11.52
N PRO A 39 7.27 -5.39 -11.55
CA PRO A 39 6.93 -4.63 -10.35
C PRO A 39 5.84 -5.27 -9.50
N HIS A 40 5.95 -5.13 -8.18
CA HIS A 40 4.89 -5.56 -7.24
C HIS A 40 3.82 -4.49 -7.00
N ILE A 41 4.16 -3.22 -7.24
CA ILE A 41 3.28 -2.08 -6.98
C ILE A 41 2.25 -1.97 -8.10
N LYS A 42 0.97 -2.05 -7.74
CA LYS A 42 -0.15 -1.91 -8.68
C LYS A 42 -0.98 -0.70 -8.27
N LEU A 43 -1.01 0.29 -9.14
CA LEU A 43 -1.80 1.51 -8.98
C LEU A 43 -3.01 1.46 -9.88
N VAL A 44 -4.16 1.87 -9.34
CA VAL A 44 -5.39 2.06 -10.09
C VAL A 44 -5.64 3.56 -10.23
N LYS A 45 -5.97 4.01 -11.44
CA LYS A 45 -6.35 5.40 -11.70
C LYS A 45 -7.87 5.54 -11.63
N THR A 46 -8.40 6.47 -10.84
CA THR A 46 -9.85 6.75 -10.77
C THR A 46 -10.28 7.74 -11.84
N LYS A 47 -11.59 7.86 -12.06
CA LYS A 47 -12.18 8.87 -12.96
C LYS A 47 -11.78 10.31 -12.58
N GLN A 48 -11.56 10.56 -11.29
CA GLN A 48 -11.11 11.84 -10.74
C GLN A 48 -9.60 12.04 -10.84
N SER A 49 -8.88 11.18 -11.57
CA SER A 49 -7.42 11.18 -11.68
C SER A 49 -6.68 10.97 -10.36
N GLU A 50 -7.33 10.32 -9.39
CA GLU A 50 -6.69 9.88 -8.15
C GLU A 50 -5.97 8.55 -8.38
N TRP A 51 -4.93 8.29 -7.59
CA TRP A 51 -4.22 7.02 -7.59
C TRP A 51 -4.58 6.21 -6.35
N ILE A 52 -4.98 4.96 -6.54
CA ILE A 52 -5.22 3.99 -5.48
C ILE A 52 -4.12 2.93 -5.51
N LEU A 53 -3.48 2.67 -4.38
CA LEU A 53 -2.57 1.54 -4.22
C LEU A 53 -3.37 0.27 -3.95
N PHE A 54 -3.49 -0.56 -4.98
CA PHE A 54 -4.24 -1.80 -4.93
C PHE A 54 -3.42 -2.96 -4.36
N ASP A 55 -2.12 -2.99 -4.68
CA ASP A 55 -1.18 -4.01 -4.22
C ASP A 55 0.23 -3.44 -4.12
N GLY A 56 1.08 -4.04 -3.30
CA GLY A 56 2.48 -3.66 -3.14
C GLY A 56 2.75 -2.63 -2.03
N HIS A 57 1.90 -2.54 -0.99
CA HIS A 57 2.11 -1.62 0.14
C HIS A 57 3.46 -1.76 0.83
N HIS A 58 3.94 -2.99 1.08
CA HIS A 58 5.27 -3.20 1.65
C HIS A 58 6.37 -2.64 0.76
N SER A 59 6.29 -2.90 -0.55
CA SER A 59 7.26 -2.38 -1.53
C SER A 59 7.25 -0.85 -1.57
N LEU A 60 6.07 -0.23 -1.68
CA LEU A 60 5.95 1.22 -1.76
C LEU A 60 6.44 1.90 -0.47
N LEU A 61 6.08 1.35 0.70
CA LEU A 61 6.61 1.80 1.99
C LEU A 61 8.13 1.68 2.04
N SER A 62 8.71 0.58 1.55
CA SER A 62 10.15 0.41 1.52
C SER A 62 10.85 1.45 0.64
N TYR A 63 10.30 1.79 -0.53
CA TYR A 63 10.83 2.88 -1.36
C TYR A 63 10.74 4.23 -0.64
N MET A 64 9.60 4.53 -0.01
CA MET A 64 9.41 5.75 0.79
C MET A 64 10.42 5.84 1.94
N ILE A 65 10.65 4.76 2.68
CA ILE A 65 11.64 4.69 3.77
C ILE A 65 13.07 4.83 3.23
N ALA A 66 13.34 4.33 2.02
CA ALA A 66 14.64 4.46 1.37
C ALA A 66 14.90 5.88 0.83
N GLY A 67 13.91 6.78 0.88
CA GLY A 67 14.04 8.18 0.46
C GLY A 67 13.52 8.48 -0.94
N ARG A 68 12.94 7.49 -1.65
CA ARG A 68 12.20 7.74 -2.89
C ARG A 68 10.84 8.32 -2.53
N THR A 69 10.50 9.49 -3.03
CA THR A 69 9.26 10.20 -2.63
C THR A 69 8.33 10.50 -3.81
N TYR A 70 8.85 10.41 -5.03
CA TYR A 70 8.11 10.61 -6.27
C TYR A 70 7.82 9.28 -6.97
N LEU A 71 6.68 9.23 -7.67
CA LEU A 71 6.21 7.99 -8.30
C LEU A 71 7.11 7.53 -9.45
N HIS A 72 7.72 8.46 -10.20
CA HIS A 72 8.63 8.15 -11.30
C HIS A 72 9.94 7.48 -10.84
N GLU A 73 10.23 7.50 -9.53
CA GLU A 73 11.42 6.85 -8.96
C GLU A 73 11.19 5.37 -8.64
N VAL A 74 9.98 4.87 -8.82
CA VAL A 74 9.57 3.55 -8.32
C VAL A 74 8.94 2.72 -9.44
N PRO A 75 9.41 1.49 -9.67
CA PRO A 75 8.76 0.57 -10.63
C PRO A 75 7.34 0.24 -10.19
N HIS A 76 6.37 0.41 -11.08
CA HIS A 76 4.96 0.14 -10.80
C HIS A 76 4.19 -0.21 -12.08
N PHE A 77 3.03 -0.84 -11.91
CA PHE A 77 2.01 -0.96 -12.93
C PHE A 77 0.89 0.05 -12.69
N VAL A 78 0.39 0.61 -13.79
CA VAL A 78 -0.90 1.31 -13.83
C VAL A 78 -1.94 0.35 -14.36
N ILE A 79 -3.04 0.22 -13.63
CA ILE A 79 -4.22 -0.55 -14.00
C ILE A 79 -5.32 0.46 -14.34
N GLU A 80 -5.77 0.38 -15.58
CA GLU A 80 -6.86 1.16 -16.14
C GLU A 80 -7.67 0.28 -17.09
N ASN A 81 -8.94 0.63 -17.30
CA ASN A 81 -9.75 0.00 -18.33
C ASN A 81 -9.60 0.75 -19.68
N GLU A 82 -10.38 0.36 -20.69
CA GLU A 82 -10.36 0.98 -22.02
C GLU A 82 -10.66 2.49 -22.01
N SER A 83 -11.32 3.00 -20.97
CA SER A 83 -11.58 4.44 -20.78
C SER A 83 -10.42 5.19 -20.08
N GLY A 84 -9.33 4.51 -19.71
CA GLY A 84 -8.18 5.09 -19.03
C GLY A 84 -8.39 5.38 -17.54
N TYR A 85 -9.43 4.81 -16.93
CA TYR A 85 -9.70 4.90 -15.49
C TYR A 85 -10.60 3.77 -15.00
N VAL A 86 -10.51 3.40 -13.74
CA VAL A 86 -11.41 2.44 -13.08
C VAL A 86 -12.52 3.21 -12.35
N ASN A 87 -13.76 2.71 -12.45
CA ASN A 87 -14.92 3.31 -11.78
C ASN A 87 -15.17 2.73 -10.38
N ASP A 88 -15.99 3.40 -9.56
CA ASP A 88 -16.25 2.98 -8.18
C ASP A 88 -16.86 1.57 -8.07
N LYS A 89 -17.67 1.13 -9.05
CA LYS A 89 -18.24 -0.22 -9.05
C LYS A 89 -17.19 -1.30 -9.27
N GLU A 90 -16.21 -1.03 -10.12
CA GLU A 90 -15.06 -1.92 -10.32
C GLU A 90 -14.19 -1.98 -9.07
N ILE A 91 -14.03 -0.86 -8.34
CA ILE A 91 -13.31 -0.83 -7.06
C ILE A 91 -14.05 -1.64 -6.00
N LEU A 92 -15.39 -1.58 -5.95
CA LEU A 92 -16.20 -2.34 -4.98
C LEU A 92 -16.00 -3.86 -5.08
N ILE A 93 -15.58 -4.39 -6.23
CA ILE A 93 -15.26 -5.82 -6.40
C ILE A 93 -14.16 -6.26 -5.42
N PHE A 94 -13.20 -5.38 -5.08
CA PHE A 94 -12.16 -5.64 -4.08
C PHE A 94 -12.74 -5.99 -2.69
N PHE A 95 -13.89 -5.42 -2.34
CA PHE A 95 -14.55 -5.66 -1.06
C PHE A 95 -15.32 -7.00 -1.04
N GLY A 96 -15.37 -7.73 -2.16
CA GLY A 96 -15.94 -9.07 -2.24
C GLY A 96 -17.36 -9.14 -1.68
N ILE A 97 -17.59 -10.05 -0.74
CA ILE A 97 -18.92 -10.21 -0.11
C ILE A 97 -19.38 -8.98 0.68
N HIS A 98 -18.45 -8.13 1.14
CA HIS A 98 -18.76 -6.93 1.92
C HIS A 98 -19.24 -5.78 1.06
N SER A 99 -19.04 -5.84 -0.26
CA SER A 99 -19.57 -4.83 -1.19
C SER A 99 -21.09 -4.67 -1.08
N LYS A 100 -21.83 -5.71 -0.68
CA LYS A 100 -23.29 -5.69 -0.53
C LYS A 100 -23.82 -4.72 0.53
N ILE A 101 -22.99 -4.37 1.51
CA ILE A 101 -23.34 -3.43 2.58
C ILE A 101 -22.69 -2.05 2.38
N LEU A 102 -21.93 -1.88 1.29
CA LEU A 102 -21.32 -0.63 0.87
C LEU A 102 -22.14 -0.05 -0.28
N ASN A 103 -22.32 1.27 -0.31
CA ASN A 103 -22.78 1.97 -1.51
C ASN A 103 -21.58 2.51 -2.31
N ASP A 104 -21.84 2.95 -3.55
CA ASP A 104 -20.83 3.47 -4.50
C ASP A 104 -19.95 4.59 -3.91
N SER A 105 -20.43 5.35 -2.92
CA SER A 105 -19.71 6.47 -2.31
C SER A 105 -19.02 6.17 -0.98
N ASP A 106 -19.47 5.15 -0.24
CA ASP A 106 -19.00 4.89 1.12
C ASP A 106 -17.77 4.00 1.19
N TRP A 107 -17.38 3.32 0.11
CA TRP A 107 -16.19 2.44 0.12
C TRP A 107 -14.91 3.18 0.54
N ARG A 108 -14.81 4.49 0.29
CA ARG A 108 -13.68 5.32 0.72
C ARG A 108 -13.53 5.42 2.25
N LYS A 109 -14.60 5.16 3.00
CA LYS A 109 -14.60 5.13 4.48
C LYS A 109 -14.12 3.79 5.03
N TYR A 110 -14.04 2.76 4.21
CA TYR A 110 -13.75 1.40 4.63
C TYR A 110 -12.52 0.81 3.94
N LEU A 111 -12.01 -0.26 4.51
CA LEU A 111 -10.91 -1.09 4.03
C LEU A 111 -11.21 -2.57 4.30
N ILE A 112 -10.45 -3.45 3.64
CA ILE A 112 -10.44 -4.88 3.95
C ILE A 112 -9.15 -5.24 4.67
N ASN A 113 -9.27 -5.69 5.93
CA ASN A 113 -8.19 -6.35 6.64
C ASN A 113 -8.23 -7.86 6.38
N TRP A 114 -7.52 -8.30 5.35
CA TRP A 114 -7.40 -9.73 4.99
C TRP A 114 -6.78 -10.63 6.09
N GLN A 115 -6.26 -10.05 7.18
CA GLN A 115 -5.76 -10.82 8.32
C GLN A 115 -6.86 -11.16 9.35
N ALA A 116 -7.99 -10.44 9.32
CA ALA A 116 -9.11 -10.73 10.21
C ALA A 116 -9.95 -11.91 9.68
N PRO A 117 -10.66 -12.63 10.57
CA PRO A 117 -11.72 -13.56 10.17
C PRO A 117 -12.74 -12.86 9.28
N LYS A 118 -13.38 -13.61 8.39
CA LYS A 118 -14.25 -13.09 7.32
C LYS A 118 -15.30 -12.11 7.84
N GLU A 119 -15.89 -12.37 9.01
CA GLU A 119 -16.92 -11.54 9.62
C GLU A 119 -16.40 -10.17 10.10
N GLY A 120 -15.10 -10.06 10.36
CA GLY A 120 -14.41 -8.85 10.82
C GLY A 120 -13.43 -8.26 9.81
N GLN A 121 -13.49 -8.67 8.53
CA GLN A 121 -12.58 -8.18 7.49
C GLN A 121 -12.84 -6.72 7.11
N LEU A 122 -14.11 -6.29 7.09
CA LEU A 122 -14.45 -4.90 6.80
C LEU A 122 -14.13 -4.03 8.02
N CYS A 123 -13.29 -3.02 7.85
CA CYS A 123 -12.93 -2.09 8.91
C CYS A 123 -12.98 -0.64 8.42
N GLU A 124 -13.13 0.31 9.35
CA GLU A 124 -13.03 1.73 9.04
C GLU A 124 -11.61 2.11 8.65
N ARG A 125 -11.52 3.05 7.72
CA ARG A 125 -10.24 3.60 7.27
C ARG A 125 -9.70 4.57 8.31
N GLU A 126 -8.51 4.28 8.80
CA GLU A 126 -7.78 5.17 9.72
C GLU A 126 -6.74 6.00 8.97
N GLN A 127 -5.97 5.38 8.06
CA GLN A 127 -4.97 6.07 7.25
C GLN A 127 -5.51 6.26 5.82
N LYS A 128 -5.67 7.51 5.40
CA LYS A 128 -6.34 7.89 4.14
C LYS A 128 -5.48 7.64 2.91
N ASN A 129 -4.18 7.90 3.05
CA ASN A 129 -3.21 7.84 1.97
C ASN A 129 -1.88 7.21 2.42
N MET A 130 -0.96 7.00 1.49
CA MET A 130 0.34 6.41 1.77
C MET A 130 1.22 7.29 2.66
N GLY A 131 1.04 8.61 2.65
CA GLY A 131 1.73 9.54 3.54
C GLY A 131 1.36 9.32 5.01
N GLU A 132 0.07 9.19 5.32
CA GLU A 132 -0.42 8.88 6.66
C GLU A 132 0.04 7.49 7.12
N LEU A 133 -0.10 6.47 6.26
CA LEU A 133 0.38 5.11 6.55
C LEU A 133 1.90 5.07 6.79
N PHE A 134 2.67 5.80 5.99
CA PHE A 134 4.11 5.93 6.14
C PHE A 134 4.49 6.60 7.47
N ASN A 135 3.77 7.66 7.87
CA ASN A 135 4.01 8.32 9.15
C ASN A 135 3.74 7.35 10.31
N SER A 136 2.63 6.60 10.26
CA SER A 136 2.28 5.62 11.29
C SER A 136 3.32 4.51 11.42
N ILE A 137 3.85 3.98 10.31
CA ILE A 137 4.84 2.89 10.35
C ILE A 137 6.25 3.36 10.73
N SER A 138 6.61 4.60 10.39
CA SER A 138 7.95 5.16 10.65
C SER A 138 8.31 5.18 12.13
N VAL A 139 7.31 5.37 13.00
CA VAL A 139 7.48 5.28 14.46
C VAL A 139 8.00 3.91 14.87
N PHE A 140 7.40 2.83 14.34
CA PHE A 140 7.81 1.45 14.63
C PHE A 140 9.13 1.08 13.96
N TYR A 141 9.36 1.59 12.75
CA TYR A 141 10.60 1.37 12.01
C TYR A 141 11.81 1.96 12.76
N ASN A 142 11.69 3.20 13.24
CA ASN A 142 12.77 3.91 13.93
C ASN A 142 13.03 3.41 15.36
N ARG A 143 11.99 3.08 16.14
CA ARG A 143 12.15 2.51 17.49
C ARG A 143 13.01 1.25 17.53
N ASN A 144 12.93 0.45 16.47
CA ASN A 144 13.68 -0.80 16.34
C ASN A 144 15.05 -0.66 15.65
N LYS A 145 15.41 0.54 15.18
CA LYS A 145 16.76 0.83 14.69
C LYS A 145 17.76 0.85 15.85
N ASN A 146 17.30 1.25 17.03
CA ASN A 146 18.11 1.33 18.25
C ASN A 146 18.37 -0.03 18.92
N TYR A 147 17.71 -1.11 18.50
CA TYR A 147 17.95 -2.46 19.02
C TYR A 147 18.93 -3.28 18.17
N ASN A 148 19.43 -2.73 17.05
CA ASN A 148 20.46 -3.36 16.21
C ASN A 148 21.79 -2.57 16.25
N VAL A 149 22.03 -1.81 17.32
CA VAL A 149 23.31 -1.15 17.62
C VAL A 149 23.90 -1.75 18.91
N VAL A 150 24.08 -3.07 18.87
CA VAL A 150 24.87 -3.95 19.76
C VAL A 150 24.88 -5.26 18.97
N ASP A 151 25.97 -5.83 18.47
CA ASP A 151 27.40 -5.64 18.65
C ASP A 151 28.11 -5.98 17.33
N VAL A 152 29.39 -5.63 17.31
CA VAL A 152 30.45 -5.81 16.29
C VAL A 152 30.43 -7.15 15.56
#